data_AF-A0A3C0C513-F1
#
_entry.id   AF-A0A3C0C513-F1
#
_cell.length_a   1.000
_cell.length_b   1.000
_cell.length_c   1.000
_cell.angle_alpha   90.00
_cell.angle_beta   90.00
_cell.angle_gamma   90.00
#
_symmetry.space_group_name_H-M   'P 1'
#
loop_
_entity.id
_entity.type
_entity.pdbx_description
1 polymer ?
#
loop_
_entity_poly.entity_id
_entity_poly.type
_entity_poly.pdbx_seq_one_letter_code
_entity_poly.pdbx_strand_id
1 'polypeptide(L)'
;MNILKRMSIKKNIMALYIATTLITFGVVYYVLFSNWIETADKTLSSVAQDMNNTIYKEFEGFIRLPRHLNEMTENQIRSGVLDFSDETTRDKFFVGLLSAHGSTPIYSISIGTEKGEYYGARRNTDNTVEIM
;
A
#
# COMPACT_ATOMS: atom_id res chain seq x y z
N MET A 1 -39.80 -39.75 37.22
CA MET A 1 -40.18 -41.18 37.40
C MET A 1 -39.76 -41.94 36.14
N ASN A 2 -38.88 -42.93 36.31
CA ASN A 2 -37.91 -43.47 35.34
C ASN A 2 -38.46 -43.91 33.95
N ILE A 3 -38.15 -43.14 32.90
CA ILE A 3 -38.21 -43.60 31.50
C ILE A 3 -37.30 -44.84 31.31
N LEU A 4 -36.18 -44.88 32.02
CA LEU A 4 -35.22 -45.98 32.05
C LEU A 4 -35.81 -47.31 32.58
N LYS A 5 -36.92 -47.30 33.33
CA LYS A 5 -37.49 -48.51 33.97
C LYS A 5 -38.46 -49.28 33.06
N ARG A 6 -38.87 -48.70 31.92
CA ARG A 6 -39.74 -49.36 30.92
C ARG A 6 -39.00 -49.92 29.70
N MET A 7 -37.71 -49.65 29.58
CA MET A 7 -36.90 -50.01 28.41
C MET A 7 -36.01 -51.21 28.69
N SER A 8 -35.90 -52.14 27.73
CA SER A 8 -34.90 -53.22 27.79
C SER A 8 -33.49 -52.63 27.91
N ILE A 9 -32.63 -53.28 28.69
CA ILE A 9 -31.22 -52.90 28.92
C ILE A 9 -30.50 -52.57 27.61
N LYS A 10 -30.78 -53.34 26.54
CA LYS A 10 -30.23 -53.12 25.19
C LYS A 10 -30.56 -51.72 24.64
N LYS A 11 -31.78 -51.23 24.83
CA LYS A 11 -32.20 -49.91 24.34
C LYS A 11 -31.57 -48.77 25.14
N ASN A 12 -31.35 -48.96 26.45
CA ASN A 12 -30.66 -47.96 27.28
C ASN A 12 -29.19 -47.82 26.88
N ILE A 13 -28.49 -48.93 26.65
CA ILE A 13 -27.09 -48.92 26.18
C ILE A 13 -26.99 -48.26 24.79
N MET A 14 -27.91 -48.59 23.88
CA MET A 14 -27.92 -48.00 22.55
C MET A 14 -28.19 -46.48 22.57
N ALA A 15 -29.11 -46.03 23.42
CA ALA A 15 -29.37 -44.60 23.60
C ALA A 15 -28.16 -43.86 24.19
N LEU A 16 -27.47 -44.45 25.17
CA LEU A 16 -26.26 -43.88 25.74
C LEU A 16 -25.15 -43.77 24.70
N TYR A 17 -24.94 -44.81 23.89
CA TYR A 17 -23.97 -44.80 22.80
C TYR A 17 -24.25 -43.72 21.77
N ILE A 18 -25.51 -43.59 21.32
CA ILE A 18 -25.90 -42.53 20.37
C ILE A 18 -25.66 -41.14 20.98
N ALA A 19 -26.04 -40.95 22.24
CA ALA A 19 -25.86 -39.67 22.93
C ALA A 19 -24.38 -39.31 23.06
N THR A 20 -23.52 -40.23 23.49
CA THR A 20 -22.08 -39.96 23.62
C THR A 20 -21.44 -39.70 22.26
N THR A 21 -21.79 -40.47 21.23
CA THR A 21 -21.32 -40.23 19.86
C THR A 21 -21.71 -38.83 19.36
N LEU A 22 -22.96 -38.41 19.54
CA LEU A 22 -23.42 -37.08 19.14
C LEU A 22 -22.67 -35.96 19.89
N ILE A 23 -22.44 -36.13 21.19
CA ILE A 23 -21.67 -35.18 21.99
C ILE A 23 -20.22 -35.10 21.47
N THR A 24 -19.58 -36.23 21.22
CA THR A 24 -18.22 -36.26 20.68
C THR A 24 -18.13 -35.54 19.34
N PHE A 25 -19.04 -35.84 18.40
CA PHE A 25 -19.09 -35.13 17.13
C PHE A 25 -19.36 -33.64 17.29
N GLY A 26 -20.27 -33.26 18.20
CA GLY A 26 -20.56 -31.86 18.49
C GLY A 26 -19.34 -31.10 19.00
N VAL A 27 -18.58 -31.69 19.93
CA VAL A 27 -17.36 -31.09 20.46
C VAL A 27 -16.28 -30.97 19.37
N VAL A 28 -16.05 -32.04 18.60
CA VAL A 28 -15.06 -32.03 17.52
C VAL A 28 -15.42 -30.98 16.47
N TYR A 29 -16.68 -30.93 16.04
CA TYR A 29 -17.15 -29.96 15.06
C TYR A 29 -17.01 -28.52 15.58
N TYR A 30 -17.42 -28.28 16.82
CA TYR A 30 -17.28 -26.97 17.45
C TYR A 30 -15.82 -26.50 17.46
N VAL A 31 -14.89 -27.35 17.89
CA VAL A 31 -13.46 -27.02 17.96
C VAL A 31 -12.87 -26.76 16.57
N LEU A 32 -13.21 -27.61 15.59
CA LEU A 32 -12.72 -27.41 14.21
C LEU A 32 -13.23 -26.09 13.62
N PHE A 33 -14.53 -25.84 13.78
CA PHE A 33 -15.16 -24.65 13.23
C PHE A 33 -14.68 -23.36 13.90
N SER A 34 -14.52 -23.36 15.24
CA SER A 34 -13.99 -22.20 15.97
C SER A 34 -12.57 -21.86 15.52
N ASN A 35 -11.71 -22.88 15.39
CA ASN A 35 -10.33 -22.70 14.98
C ASN A 35 -10.23 -22.22 13.52
N TRP A 36 -11.12 -22.70 12.64
CA TRP A 36 -11.16 -22.25 11.25
C TRP A 36 -11.58 -20.79 11.12
N ILE A 37 -12.60 -20.35 11.87
CA ILE A 37 -13.01 -18.94 11.89
C ILE A 37 -11.86 -18.06 12.40
N GLU A 38 -11.24 -18.43 13.52
CA GLU A 38 -10.13 -17.66 14.08
C GLU A 38 -8.95 -17.57 13.11
N THR A 39 -8.65 -18.66 12.40
CA THR A 39 -7.59 -18.69 11.38
C THR A 39 -7.96 -17.79 10.20
N ALA A 40 -9.19 -17.87 9.71
CA ALA A 40 -9.65 -17.03 8.60
C ALA A 40 -9.56 -15.53 8.95
N ASP A 41 -9.97 -15.14 10.15
CA ASP A 41 -9.90 -13.76 10.62
C ASP A 41 -8.45 -13.26 10.72
N LYS A 42 -7.54 -14.08 11.27
CA LYS A 42 -6.12 -13.77 11.35
C LYS A 42 -5.48 -13.62 9.98
N THR A 43 -5.77 -14.55 9.07
CA THR A 43 -5.24 -14.48 7.70
C THR A 43 -5.76 -13.26 6.96
N LEU A 44 -7.06 -12.97 7.05
CA LEU A 44 -7.65 -11.80 6.40
C LEU A 44 -7.07 -10.50 6.94
N SER A 45 -6.88 -10.41 8.26
CA SER A 45 -6.25 -9.26 8.91
C SER A 45 -4.80 -9.07 8.48
N SER A 46 -4.02 -10.15 8.40
CA SER A 46 -2.63 -10.11 7.90
C SER A 46 -2.58 -9.65 6.45
N VAL A 47 -3.44 -10.19 5.59
CA VAL A 47 -3.52 -9.79 4.18
C VAL A 47 -3.86 -8.31 4.05
N ALA A 48 -4.85 -7.81 4.81
CA ALA A 48 -5.21 -6.40 4.80
C ALA A 48 -4.04 -5.51 5.27
N GLN A 49 -3.32 -5.93 6.32
CA GLN A 49 -2.16 -5.21 6.82
C GLN A 49 -1.01 -5.19 5.80
N ASP A 50 -0.73 -6.31 5.15
CA ASP A 50 0.32 -6.44 4.13
C ASP A 50 -0.01 -5.62 2.88
N MET A 51 -1.28 -5.61 2.46
CA MET A 51 -1.76 -4.74 1.39
C MET A 51 -1.57 -3.26 1.73
N ASN A 52 -1.96 -2.86 2.94
CA ASN A 52 -1.81 -1.47 3.38
C ASN A 52 -0.32 -1.06 3.44
N ASN A 53 0.55 -1.93 3.97
CA ASN A 53 1.99 -1.70 3.99
C ASN A 53 2.59 -1.61 2.58
N THR A 54 2.10 -2.43 1.64
CA THR A 54 2.53 -2.38 0.24
C THR A 54 2.13 -1.05 -0.40
N ILE A 55 0.87 -0.64 -0.25
CA ILE A 55 0.38 0.65 -0.76
C ILE A 55 1.19 1.81 -0.17
N TYR A 56 1.45 1.78 1.14
CA TYR A 56 2.25 2.80 1.80
C TYR A 56 3.67 2.89 1.22
N LYS A 57 4.34 1.76 1.00
CA LYS A 57 5.70 1.73 0.44
C LYS A 57 5.75 2.25 -1.00
N GLU A 58 4.79 1.86 -1.83
CA GLU A 58 4.68 2.36 -3.21
C GLU A 58 4.44 3.87 -3.22
N PHE A 59 3.54 4.37 -2.36
CA PHE A 59 3.28 5.79 -2.21
C PHE A 59 4.50 6.57 -1.70
N GLU A 60 5.18 6.05 -0.68
CA GLU A 60 6.42 6.65 -0.16
C GLU A 60 7.51 6.70 -1.22
N GLY A 61 7.68 5.61 -1.98
CA GLY A 61 8.61 5.53 -3.11
C GLY A 61 8.30 6.58 -4.18
N PHE A 62 7.02 6.75 -4.50
CA PHE A 62 6.55 7.74 -5.48
C PHE A 62 6.83 9.19 -5.03
N ILE A 63 6.52 9.54 -3.77
CA ILE A 63 6.69 10.92 -3.25
C ILE A 63 8.15 11.26 -2.95
N ARG A 64 9.01 10.26 -2.73
CA ARG A 64 10.43 10.48 -2.41
C ARG A 64 11.18 11.25 -3.51
N LEU A 65 10.92 10.93 -4.78
CA LEU A 65 11.61 11.57 -5.90
C LEU A 65 11.27 13.07 -6.03
N PRO A 66 9.99 13.50 -6.10
CA PRO A 66 9.64 14.92 -6.07
C PRO A 66 10.20 15.67 -4.86
N ARG A 67 10.16 15.06 -3.66
CA ARG A 67 10.75 15.66 -2.46
C ARG A 67 12.25 15.91 -2.62
N HIS A 68 12.99 14.89 -3.07
CA HIS A 68 14.42 15.01 -3.29
C HIS A 68 14.76 16.08 -4.33
N LEU A 69 13.98 16.16 -5.42
CA LEU A 69 14.16 17.19 -6.45
C LEU A 69 13.88 18.59 -5.91
N ASN A 70 12.85 18.76 -5.08
CA ASN A 70 12.56 20.04 -4.44
C ASN A 70 13.69 20.47 -3.50
N GLU A 71 14.17 19.57 -2.62
CA GLU A 71 15.28 19.85 -1.70
C GLU A 71 16.59 20.19 -2.46
N MET A 72 16.89 19.43 -3.52
CA MET A 72 18.06 19.69 -4.36
C MET A 72 17.94 21.05 -5.05
N THR A 73 16.78 21.35 -5.63
CA THR A 73 16.53 22.62 -6.33
C THR A 73 16.58 23.81 -5.37
N GLU A 74 15.98 23.69 -4.18
CA GLU A 74 16.06 24.71 -3.13
C GLU A 74 17.53 25.00 -2.78
N ASN A 75 18.36 23.97 -2.62
CA ASN A 75 19.78 24.15 -2.34
C ASN A 75 20.54 24.87 -3.47
N GLN A 76 20.22 24.59 -4.74
CA GLN A 76 20.82 25.29 -5.89
C GLN A 76 20.44 26.78 -5.91
N ILE A 77 19.20 27.10 -5.54
CA ILE A 77 18.72 28.48 -5.43
C ILE A 77 19.41 29.18 -4.26
N ARG A 78 19.41 28.58 -3.06
CA ARG A 78 19.98 29.18 -1.86
C ARG A 78 21.50 29.39 -1.95
N SER A 79 22.19 28.53 -2.68
CA SER A 79 23.64 28.67 -2.92
C SER A 79 23.98 29.70 -4.01
N GLY A 80 22.99 30.24 -4.71
CA GLY A 80 23.20 31.20 -5.81
C GLY A 80 23.74 30.56 -7.09
N VAL A 81 23.73 29.23 -7.20
CA VAL A 81 24.13 28.52 -8.43
C VAL A 81 23.07 28.71 -9.52
N LEU A 82 21.79 28.75 -9.13
CA LEU A 82 20.69 29.05 -10.03
C LEU A 82 20.31 30.54 -9.92
N ASP A 83 20.67 31.32 -10.93
CA ASP A 83 20.19 32.69 -11.13
C ASP A 83 19.03 32.68 -12.14
N PHE A 84 17.84 33.10 -11.69
CA PHE A 84 16.65 33.15 -12.53
C PHE A 84 16.67 34.30 -13.54
N SER A 85 17.54 35.30 -13.37
CA SER A 85 17.69 36.42 -14.31
C SER A 85 18.54 36.07 -15.54
N ASP A 86 19.36 35.01 -15.46
CA ASP A 86 20.11 34.47 -16.59
C ASP A 86 19.32 33.32 -17.25
N GLU A 87 18.64 33.64 -18.35
CA GLU A 87 17.86 32.67 -19.13
C GLU A 87 18.68 31.46 -19.56
N THR A 88 19.95 31.64 -19.93
CA THR A 88 20.78 30.54 -20.43
C THR A 88 21.11 29.56 -19.30
N THR A 89 21.46 30.06 -18.13
CA THR A 89 21.78 29.22 -16.97
C THR A 89 20.53 28.56 -16.41
N ARG A 90 19.43 29.31 -16.31
CA ARG A 90 18.12 28.83 -15.86
C ARG A 90 17.59 27.70 -16.76
N ASP A 91 17.57 27.89 -18.07
CA ASP A 91 17.00 26.91 -19.00
C ASP A 91 17.85 25.63 -19.04
N LYS A 92 19.19 25.78 -19.01
CA LYS A 92 20.10 24.64 -18.87
C LYS A 92 19.88 23.86 -17.59
N PHE A 93 19.58 24.52 -16.48
CA PHE A 93 19.27 23.85 -15.22
C PHE A 93 18.03 22.95 -15.37
N PHE A 94 16.91 23.49 -15.85
CA PHE A 94 15.67 22.70 -15.98
C PHE A 94 15.79 21.57 -17.00
N VAL A 95 16.38 21.83 -18.17
CA VAL A 95 16.64 20.79 -19.20
C VAL A 95 17.57 19.72 -18.66
N GLY A 96 18.66 20.13 -18.01
CA GLY A 96 19.66 19.23 -17.43
C GLY A 96 19.07 18.35 -16.35
N LEU A 97 18.26 18.92 -15.44
CA LEU A 97 17.61 18.19 -14.37
C LEU A 97 16.64 17.14 -14.90
N LEU A 98 15.81 17.51 -15.89
CA LEU A 98 14.85 16.59 -16.51
C LEU A 98 15.57 15.50 -17.33
N SER A 99 16.66 15.85 -18.02
CA SER A 99 17.47 14.92 -18.82
C SER A 99 18.24 13.92 -17.96
N ALA A 100 18.79 14.36 -16.82
CA ALA A 100 19.46 13.50 -15.86
C ALA A 100 18.53 12.41 -15.29
N HIS A 101 17.22 12.67 -15.31
CA HIS A 101 16.17 11.76 -14.85
C HIS A 101 15.42 11.08 -16.02
N GLY A 102 16.07 10.91 -17.18
CA GLY A 102 15.44 10.43 -18.42
C GLY A 102 14.76 9.06 -18.38
N SER A 103 15.11 8.21 -17.41
CA SER A 103 14.46 6.91 -17.18
C SER A 103 13.25 6.98 -16.24
N THR A 104 12.99 8.14 -15.63
CA THR A 104 11.87 8.35 -14.71
C THR A 104 10.71 9.06 -15.40
N PRO A 105 9.46 8.77 -15.02
CA PRO A 105 8.26 9.34 -15.65
C PRO A 105 7.97 10.77 -15.16
N ILE A 106 8.98 11.65 -15.10
CA ILE A 106 8.78 13.05 -14.74
C ILE A 106 8.30 13.79 -15.99
N TYR A 107 7.05 14.25 -15.96
CA TYR A 107 6.49 15.05 -17.05
C TYR A 107 7.13 16.44 -17.12
N SER A 108 7.24 17.15 -16.00
CA SER A 108 7.76 18.52 -15.96
C SER A 108 8.38 18.87 -14.62
N ILE A 109 9.30 19.83 -14.64
CA ILE A 109 9.85 20.50 -13.46
C ILE A 109 9.71 22.00 -13.68
N SER A 110 9.16 22.70 -12.70
CA SER A 110 8.82 24.12 -12.84
C SER A 110 8.83 24.86 -11.50
N ILE A 111 9.09 26.15 -11.56
CA ILE A 111 9.06 27.08 -10.43
C ILE A 111 8.21 28.29 -10.81
N GLY A 112 7.35 28.69 -9.88
CA GLY A 112 6.68 30.00 -9.91
C GLY A 112 7.34 30.95 -8.90
N THR A 113 7.64 32.18 -9.30
CA THR A 113 8.19 33.20 -8.39
C THR A 113 7.08 34.04 -7.76
N GLU A 114 7.40 34.74 -6.67
CA GLU A 114 6.48 35.67 -6.00
C GLU A 114 5.99 36.80 -6.92
N LYS A 115 6.74 37.10 -7.98
CA LYS A 115 6.41 38.13 -8.99
C LYS A 115 5.45 37.61 -10.06
N GLY A 116 5.06 36.34 -9.99
CA GLY A 116 4.19 35.69 -10.98
C GLY A 116 4.93 35.18 -12.22
N GLU A 117 6.26 35.12 -12.20
CA GLU A 117 7.04 34.51 -13.28
C GLU A 117 6.96 32.99 -13.16
N TYR A 118 7.03 32.30 -14.28
CA TYR A 118 6.98 30.85 -14.33
C TYR A 118 8.10 30.34 -15.24
N TYR A 119 8.91 29.43 -14.71
CA TYR A 119 10.05 28.86 -15.42
C TYR A 119 10.03 27.35 -15.29
N GLY A 120 10.40 26.63 -16.35
CA GLY A 120 10.55 25.19 -16.24
C GLY A 120 10.89 24.50 -17.55
N ALA A 121 10.91 23.17 -17.49
CA ALA A 121 10.98 22.31 -18.65
C ALA A 121 9.97 21.17 -18.52
N ARG A 122 9.49 20.69 -19.67
CA ARG A 122 8.56 19.56 -19.76
C ARG A 122 8.96 18.58 -20.86
N ARG A 123 8.39 17.38 -20.82
CA ARG A 123 8.46 16.40 -21.90
C ARG A 123 7.20 16.52 -22.75
N ASN A 124 7.37 16.66 -24.06
CA ASN A 124 6.24 16.64 -24.99
C ASN A 124 5.76 15.20 -25.26
N THR A 125 4.80 15.05 -26.17
CA THR A 125 4.23 13.74 -26.56
C THR A 125 5.27 12.78 -27.13
N ASP A 126 6.34 13.31 -27.73
CA ASP A 126 7.44 12.55 -28.31
C ASP A 126 8.59 12.33 -27.30
N ASN A 127 8.34 12.59 -26.01
CA ASN A 127 9.30 12.50 -24.92
C ASN A 127 10.52 13.45 -25.06
N THR A 128 10.41 14.46 -25.93
CA THR A 128 11.44 15.47 -26.15
C THR A 128 11.30 16.57 -25.12
N VAL A 129 12.43 17.08 -24.60
CA VAL A 129 12.43 18.15 -23.60
C VAL A 129 12.18 19.50 -24.26
N GLU A 130 11.23 20.26 -23.72
CA GLU A 130 10.86 21.62 -24.12
C GLU A 130 10.96 22.57 -22.93
N ILE A 131 11.48 23.78 -23.14
CA ILE A 131 11.42 24.88 -22.17
C ILE A 131 9.99 25.44 -22.14
N MET A 132 9.53 25.82 -20.94
CA MET A 132 8.23 26.47 -20.69
C MET A 132 8.39 27.95 -20.39
#